data_AF-A0A7Y9J742-F1
#
_entry.id   AF-A0A7Y9J742-F1
#
_cell.length_a   1.000
_cell.length_b   1.000
_cell.length_c   1.000
_cell.angle_alpha   90.00
_cell.angle_beta   90.00
_cell.angle_gamma   90.00
#
_symmetry.space_group_name_H-M   'P 1'
#
loop_
_entity.id
_entity.type
_entity.pdbx_description
1 polymer ?
#
loop_
_entity_poly.entity_id
_entity_poly.type
_entity_poly.pdbx_seq_one_letter_code
_entity_poly.pdbx_strand_id
1 'polypeptide(L)'
;MTSDHPAVEKLEKAGAHPMEVAAFRRRLAQLSDPDAGKVPGDELSPVAPLPRLVDLPEPDAEATRAVLDRLAVVKLNGGLGTSMGLDGPKSTLEIKPGQSFLDVIARQTLALRASTGARLPLLLMDSPTTRPPSLERLAAHEGLADQGLPLDFLQGIEPKLDAGSWEPVEWPDNPELEWCPPGHGDIYTALAASGIAAALLEAGVRWCFVSNADNLGARPDPRIAAWLAEQEIPFLLEVVRGTESDRKGGHLAMRDGKLVLRESAQVPDGDPSFGDLTRWHYFNTNNIWFDLQAITALQEADPAAPELPLIVNRKTVDPTDKGSTTVVQLETAMGAAVSSIDGAGALEVPRTRFAPVKTTDDLLVARSDLWELREDGSMVPHFDEQPPVVSLDKAHFGMLRDFEARFPAGAPSLIDAERLEVRGDVTFTGPTTVRGSVVVEGPAEVSGTLE
;
A
#
# COMPACT_ATOMS: atom_id res chain seq x y z
N MET A 1 29.44 15.06 2.91
CA MET A 1 30.12 13.91 3.54
C MET A 1 29.57 12.64 2.90
N THR A 2 30.03 12.18 1.72
CA THR A 2 29.21 11.20 0.96
C THR A 2 29.96 10.30 -0.05
N SER A 3 31.23 9.94 0.20
CA SER A 3 31.86 8.80 -0.50
C SER A 3 32.23 7.62 0.42
N ASP A 4 32.52 7.88 1.70
CA ASP A 4 33.19 6.90 2.58
C ASP A 4 32.33 6.47 3.79
N HIS A 5 30.99 6.47 3.68
CA HIS A 5 30.15 6.02 4.79
C HIS A 5 30.18 4.48 4.89
N PRO A 6 30.48 3.86 6.04
CA PRO A 6 30.60 2.40 6.14
C PRO A 6 29.35 1.63 5.70
N ALA A 7 28.16 2.19 5.92
CA ALA A 7 26.91 1.60 5.44
C ALA A 7 26.79 1.58 3.90
N VAL A 8 27.32 2.60 3.22
CA VAL A 8 27.35 2.65 1.75
C VAL A 8 28.30 1.57 1.24
N GLU A 9 29.49 1.42 1.84
CA GLU A 9 30.41 0.34 1.46
C GLU A 9 29.80 -1.04 1.70
N LYS A 10 29.07 -1.22 2.81
CA LYS A 10 28.38 -2.47 3.13
C LYS A 10 27.33 -2.80 2.06
N LEU A 11 26.55 -1.81 1.65
CA LEU A 11 25.55 -1.94 0.59
C LEU A 11 26.18 -2.26 -0.78
N GLU A 12 27.26 -1.56 -1.14
CA GLU A 12 28.02 -1.81 -2.38
C GLU A 12 28.64 -3.22 -2.40
N LYS A 13 29.24 -3.66 -1.27
CA LYS A 13 29.80 -5.02 -1.13
C LYS A 13 28.73 -6.12 -1.22
N ALA A 14 27.48 -5.81 -0.86
CA ALA A 14 26.34 -6.71 -1.05
C ALA A 14 25.83 -6.76 -2.50
N GLY A 15 26.41 -5.97 -3.41
CA GLY A 15 26.08 -6.01 -4.83
C GLY A 15 24.89 -5.13 -5.22
N ALA A 16 24.55 -4.13 -4.42
CA ALA A 16 23.47 -3.19 -4.74
C ALA A 16 23.71 -2.45 -6.06
N HIS A 17 22.64 -2.21 -6.79
CA HIS A 17 22.66 -1.47 -8.04
C HIS A 17 23.07 -0.01 -7.80
N PRO A 18 23.80 0.66 -8.72
CA PRO A 18 24.23 2.05 -8.53
C PRO A 18 23.10 3.03 -8.19
N MET A 19 21.88 2.80 -8.69
CA MET A 19 20.71 3.62 -8.35
C MET A 19 20.22 3.41 -6.91
N GLU A 20 20.27 2.18 -6.41
CA GLU A 20 19.95 1.87 -5.00
C GLU A 20 20.96 2.55 -4.07
N VAL A 21 22.25 2.49 -4.43
CA VAL A 21 23.32 3.17 -3.70
C VAL A 21 23.11 4.70 -3.72
N ALA A 22 22.74 5.28 -4.87
CA ALA A 22 22.48 6.70 -5.00
C ALA A 22 21.28 7.14 -4.13
N ALA A 23 20.18 6.38 -4.16
CA ALA A 23 18.99 6.63 -3.33
C ALA A 23 19.31 6.54 -1.84
N PHE A 24 20.09 5.53 -1.42
CA PHE A 24 20.52 5.39 -0.04
C PHE A 24 21.43 6.54 0.42
N ARG A 25 22.38 6.97 -0.42
CA ARG A 25 23.22 8.14 -0.13
C ARG A 25 22.40 9.41 0.07
N ARG A 26 21.32 9.59 -0.69
CA ARG A 26 20.38 10.71 -0.50
C ARG A 26 19.69 10.64 0.84
N ARG A 27 19.18 9.48 1.25
CA ARG A 27 18.58 9.27 2.57
C ARG A 27 19.57 9.55 3.70
N LEU A 28 20.81 9.07 3.60
CA LEU A 28 21.87 9.38 4.56
C LEU A 28 22.21 10.88 4.64
N ALA A 29 22.23 11.57 3.49
CA ALA A 29 22.45 13.01 3.48
C ALA A 29 21.32 13.76 4.19
N GLN A 30 20.06 13.35 3.97
CA GLN A 30 18.91 13.90 4.68
C GLN A 30 19.00 13.63 6.18
N LEU A 31 19.39 12.42 6.61
CA LEU A 31 19.49 12.06 8.04
C LEU A 31 20.38 13.02 8.86
N SER A 32 21.35 13.68 8.24
CA SER A 32 22.21 14.65 8.93
C SER A 32 21.50 15.94 9.38
N ASP A 33 20.31 16.22 8.83
CA ASP A 33 19.46 17.33 9.22
C ASP A 33 18.47 16.88 10.33
N PRO A 34 18.48 17.50 11.53
CA PRO A 34 17.60 17.13 12.64
C PRO A 34 16.10 17.36 12.36
N ASP A 35 15.77 18.15 11.34
CA ASP A 35 14.41 18.40 10.87
C ASP A 35 14.10 17.67 9.56
N ALA A 36 15.00 16.80 9.10
CA ALA A 36 14.78 15.99 7.90
C ALA A 36 13.48 15.21 7.98
N GLY A 37 12.69 15.32 6.91
CA GLY A 37 11.41 14.63 6.80
C GLY A 37 10.28 15.26 7.62
N LYS A 38 10.54 16.23 8.50
CA LYS A 38 9.46 16.93 9.20
C LYS A 38 8.76 17.91 8.26
N VAL A 39 7.45 17.97 8.40
CA VAL A 39 6.58 18.88 7.64
C VAL A 39 5.66 19.60 8.63
N PRO A 40 6.03 20.80 9.07
CA PRO A 40 5.19 21.64 9.92
C PRO A 40 3.89 22.04 9.22
N GLY A 41 2.78 21.98 9.94
CA GLY A 41 1.47 22.30 9.38
C GLY A 41 1.25 23.79 9.10
N ASP A 42 2.00 24.69 9.73
CA ASP A 42 1.95 26.14 9.49
C ASP A 42 2.63 26.56 8.17
N GLU A 43 3.52 25.74 7.63
CA GLU A 43 4.11 25.89 6.29
C GLU A 43 3.18 25.39 5.17
N LEU A 44 2.07 24.75 5.53
CA LEU A 44 1.15 24.11 4.59
C LEU A 44 -0.17 24.88 4.43
N SER A 45 -0.71 24.83 3.22
CA SER A 45 -2.05 25.32 2.91
C SER A 45 -2.95 24.18 2.42
N PRO A 46 -4.28 24.27 2.63
CA PRO A 46 -5.22 23.25 2.18
C PRO A 46 -5.25 23.17 0.65
N VAL A 47 -5.52 21.97 0.12
CA VAL A 47 -5.69 21.75 -1.32
C VAL A 47 -7.07 22.25 -1.76
N ALA A 48 -7.12 22.97 -2.88
CA ALA A 48 -8.38 23.38 -3.50
C ALA A 48 -9.21 22.15 -3.94
N PRO A 49 -10.51 22.31 -4.21
CA PRO A 49 -11.33 21.20 -4.70
C PRO A 49 -10.71 20.51 -5.92
N LEU A 50 -10.53 19.18 -5.82
CA LEU A 50 -9.91 18.35 -6.85
C LEU A 50 -10.94 17.89 -7.90
N PRO A 51 -10.50 17.53 -9.12
CA PRO A 51 -11.31 16.72 -10.03
C PRO A 51 -11.77 15.44 -9.34
N ARG A 52 -12.96 14.95 -9.68
CA ARG A 52 -13.54 13.74 -9.08
C ARG A 52 -13.69 12.65 -10.13
N LEU A 53 -13.38 11.41 -9.77
CA LEU A 53 -13.54 10.24 -10.65
C LEU A 53 -14.95 10.13 -11.22
N VAL A 54 -15.97 10.44 -10.41
CA VAL A 54 -17.38 10.36 -10.81
C VAL A 54 -17.78 11.35 -11.89
N ASP A 55 -16.96 12.40 -12.12
CA ASP A 55 -17.19 13.41 -13.14
C ASP A 55 -16.35 13.15 -14.41
N LEU A 56 -15.46 12.15 -14.40
CA LEU A 56 -14.65 11.79 -15.58
C LEU A 56 -15.51 11.09 -16.63
N PRO A 57 -15.32 11.38 -17.92
CA PRO A 57 -16.09 10.75 -18.98
C PRO A 57 -15.74 9.26 -19.10
N GLU A 58 -16.74 8.43 -19.38
CA GLU A 58 -16.53 7.03 -19.74
C GLU A 58 -15.92 6.95 -21.15
N PRO A 59 -14.70 6.39 -21.32
CA PRO A 59 -14.14 6.16 -22.64
C PRO A 59 -14.96 5.09 -23.40
N ASP A 60 -15.03 5.20 -24.72
CA ASP A 60 -15.58 4.12 -25.54
C ASP A 60 -14.69 2.86 -25.51
N ALA A 61 -15.15 1.78 -26.15
CA ALA A 61 -14.45 0.50 -26.11
C ALA A 61 -13.05 0.55 -26.77
N GLU A 62 -12.87 1.34 -27.82
CA GLU A 62 -11.58 1.47 -28.51
C GLU A 62 -10.59 2.27 -27.66
N ALA A 63 -11.03 3.40 -27.11
CA ALA A 63 -10.25 4.21 -26.19
C ALA A 63 -9.90 3.42 -24.92
N THR A 64 -10.87 2.68 -24.34
CA THR A 64 -10.65 1.80 -23.18
C THR A 64 -9.54 0.79 -23.45
N ARG A 65 -9.62 0.07 -24.57
CA ARG A 65 -8.58 -0.88 -24.94
C ARG A 65 -7.23 -0.20 -25.12
N ALA A 66 -7.19 0.93 -25.83
CA ALA A 66 -5.94 1.64 -26.12
C ALA A 66 -5.21 2.12 -24.86
N VAL A 67 -5.94 2.66 -23.87
CA VAL A 67 -5.32 3.17 -22.64
C VAL A 67 -4.89 2.05 -21.71
N LEU A 68 -5.69 0.98 -21.58
CA LEU A 68 -5.34 -0.18 -20.77
C LEU A 68 -4.21 -1.03 -21.38
N ASP A 69 -4.07 -1.03 -22.71
CA ASP A 69 -3.00 -1.76 -23.38
C ASP A 69 -1.61 -1.15 -23.13
N ARG A 70 -1.57 0.12 -22.71
CA ARG A 70 -0.36 0.86 -22.33
C ARG A 70 -0.20 0.98 -20.81
N LEU A 71 -1.00 0.24 -20.03
CA LEU A 71 -1.01 0.28 -18.57
C LEU A 71 -0.45 -1.02 -18.00
N ALA A 72 0.46 -0.92 -17.03
CA ALA A 72 0.82 -2.02 -16.13
C ALA A 72 0.17 -1.83 -14.76
N VAL A 73 -0.24 -2.94 -14.15
CA VAL A 73 -0.73 -3.01 -12.78
C VAL A 73 0.41 -3.49 -11.90
N VAL A 74 0.75 -2.72 -10.87
CA VAL A 74 1.78 -3.08 -9.90
C VAL A 74 1.15 -3.14 -8.51
N LYS A 75 1.35 -4.25 -7.80
CA LYS A 75 0.85 -4.42 -6.43
C LYS A 75 2.02 -4.45 -5.45
N LEU A 76 1.97 -3.59 -4.44
CA LEU A 76 2.93 -3.62 -3.34
C LEU A 76 2.68 -4.85 -2.49
N ASN A 77 3.67 -5.74 -2.42
CA ASN A 77 3.53 -7.05 -1.80
C ASN A 77 4.70 -7.44 -0.87
N GLY A 78 5.67 -6.56 -0.63
CA GLY A 78 6.84 -6.86 0.20
C GLY A 78 6.58 -6.96 1.72
N GLY A 79 5.38 -6.57 2.18
CA GLY A 79 5.01 -6.55 3.59
C GLY A 79 4.49 -7.90 4.11
N LEU A 80 4.97 -8.30 5.29
CA LEU A 80 4.46 -9.45 6.03
C LEU A 80 3.23 -9.07 6.86
N GLY A 81 2.31 -10.01 7.05
CA GLY A 81 1.12 -9.82 7.89
C GLY A 81 1.36 -10.00 9.39
N THR A 82 2.55 -9.64 9.91
CA THR A 82 3.00 -9.95 11.28
C THR A 82 2.09 -9.40 12.37
N SER A 83 1.47 -8.23 12.14
CA SER A 83 0.48 -7.65 13.07
C SER A 83 -0.74 -8.54 13.33
N MET A 84 -1.06 -9.45 12.40
CA MET A 84 -2.12 -10.44 12.51
C MET A 84 -1.56 -11.85 12.78
N GLY A 85 -0.28 -11.99 13.06
CA GLY A 85 0.37 -13.29 13.31
C GLY A 85 0.53 -14.17 12.06
N LEU A 86 0.63 -13.56 10.86
CA LEU A 86 0.92 -14.30 9.63
C LEU A 86 2.42 -14.52 9.45
N ASP A 87 2.79 -15.75 9.08
CA ASP A 87 4.17 -16.14 8.74
C ASP A 87 4.54 -15.88 7.26
N GLY A 88 3.60 -15.38 6.46
CA GLY A 88 3.75 -15.15 5.02
C GLY A 88 3.23 -13.77 4.55
N PRO A 89 3.21 -13.55 3.22
CA PRO A 89 2.68 -12.31 2.66
C PRO A 89 1.23 -12.11 3.08
N LYS A 90 0.87 -10.88 3.41
CA LYS A 90 -0.53 -10.56 3.74
C LYS A 90 -1.48 -10.84 2.57
N SER A 91 -0.99 -10.73 1.34
CA SER A 91 -1.80 -10.92 0.14
C SER A 91 -2.26 -12.37 -0.09
N THR A 92 -1.66 -13.35 0.59
CA THR A 92 -2.13 -14.74 0.54
C THR A 92 -3.22 -15.05 1.57
N LEU A 93 -3.54 -14.08 2.45
CA LEU A 93 -4.64 -14.18 3.38
C LEU A 93 -5.96 -14.37 2.64
N GLU A 94 -6.72 -15.39 3.04
CA GLU A 94 -8.05 -15.66 2.51
C GLU A 94 -9.06 -14.61 3.00
N ILE A 95 -9.67 -13.89 2.06
CA ILE A 95 -10.66 -12.84 2.30
C ILE A 95 -12.09 -13.29 1.98
N LYS A 96 -12.24 -14.30 1.14
CA LYS A 96 -13.49 -15.00 0.84
C LYS A 96 -13.21 -16.49 0.69
N PRO A 97 -14.19 -17.39 0.85
CA PRO A 97 -13.97 -18.84 0.79
C PRO A 97 -13.11 -19.28 -0.41
N GLY A 98 -11.90 -19.77 -0.14
CA GLY A 98 -10.90 -20.20 -1.12
C GLY A 98 -10.24 -19.09 -1.95
N GLN A 99 -10.43 -17.81 -1.60
CA GLN A 99 -9.96 -16.64 -2.34
C GLN A 99 -9.13 -15.71 -1.46
N SER A 100 -7.85 -15.60 -1.78
CA SER A 100 -6.93 -14.63 -1.20
C SER A 100 -6.98 -13.28 -1.94
N PHE A 101 -6.30 -12.26 -1.42
CA PHE A 101 -6.13 -11.01 -2.16
C PHE A 101 -5.48 -11.24 -3.53
N LEU A 102 -4.46 -12.10 -3.61
CA LEU A 102 -3.80 -12.39 -4.89
C LEU A 102 -4.75 -13.05 -5.90
N ASP A 103 -5.64 -13.95 -5.46
CA ASP A 103 -6.61 -14.55 -6.39
C ASP A 103 -7.61 -13.52 -6.91
N VAL A 104 -8.06 -12.61 -6.04
CA VAL A 104 -8.95 -11.52 -6.42
C VAL A 104 -8.25 -10.59 -7.43
N ILE A 105 -7.00 -10.20 -7.18
CA ILE A 105 -6.20 -9.35 -8.09
C ILE A 105 -5.97 -10.05 -9.44
N ALA A 106 -5.64 -11.35 -9.42
CA ALA A 106 -5.45 -12.16 -10.62
C ALA A 106 -6.72 -12.19 -11.47
N ARG A 107 -7.87 -12.50 -10.85
CA ARG A 107 -9.18 -12.54 -11.53
C ARG A 107 -9.57 -11.19 -12.12
N GLN A 108 -9.40 -10.11 -11.36
CA GLN A 108 -9.66 -8.74 -11.85
C GLN A 108 -8.85 -8.44 -13.12
N THR A 109 -7.57 -8.79 -13.11
CA THR A 109 -6.68 -8.58 -14.25
C THR A 109 -7.12 -9.40 -15.45
N LEU A 110 -7.36 -10.70 -15.27
CA LEU A 110 -7.79 -11.59 -16.35
C LEU A 110 -9.16 -11.21 -16.92
N ALA A 111 -10.11 -10.80 -16.08
CA ALA A 111 -11.42 -10.35 -16.51
C ALA A 111 -11.34 -9.04 -17.32
N LEU A 112 -10.48 -8.10 -16.91
CA LEU A 112 -10.23 -6.88 -17.69
C LEU A 112 -9.58 -7.20 -19.04
N ARG A 113 -8.59 -8.11 -19.08
CA ARG A 113 -7.98 -8.57 -20.33
C ARG A 113 -9.03 -9.19 -21.27
N ALA A 114 -9.86 -10.09 -20.74
CA ALA A 114 -10.89 -10.79 -21.52
C ALA A 114 -11.97 -9.84 -22.07
N SER A 115 -12.43 -8.87 -21.27
CA SER A 115 -13.50 -7.95 -21.65
C SER A 115 -13.06 -6.81 -22.57
N THR A 116 -11.78 -6.41 -22.50
CA THR A 116 -11.27 -5.25 -23.26
C THR A 116 -10.31 -5.63 -24.39
N GLY A 117 -9.72 -6.82 -24.34
CA GLY A 117 -8.67 -7.25 -25.28
C GLY A 117 -7.36 -6.48 -25.11
N ALA A 118 -7.14 -5.82 -23.97
CA ALA A 118 -5.88 -5.17 -23.60
C ALA A 118 -4.90 -6.18 -22.96
N ARG A 119 -3.60 -5.92 -23.09
CA ARG A 119 -2.52 -6.73 -22.49
C ARG A 119 -2.46 -6.67 -20.97
N LEU A 120 -2.55 -5.46 -20.40
CA LEU A 120 -2.60 -5.16 -18.96
C LEU A 120 -1.68 -6.07 -18.09
N PRO A 121 -0.34 -5.93 -18.16
CA PRO A 121 0.60 -6.69 -17.34
C PRO A 121 0.33 -6.52 -15.84
N LEU A 122 0.48 -7.58 -15.06
CA LEU A 122 0.39 -7.57 -13.59
C LEU A 122 1.76 -7.92 -13.01
N LEU A 123 2.25 -7.09 -12.10
CA LEU A 123 3.52 -7.28 -11.41
C LEU A 123 3.33 -7.12 -9.90
N LEU A 124 4.04 -7.95 -9.12
CA LEU A 124 4.17 -7.79 -7.68
C LEU A 124 5.53 -7.16 -7.35
N MET A 125 5.53 -6.12 -6.52
CA MET A 125 6.75 -5.64 -5.86
C MET A 125 6.91 -6.45 -4.57
N ASP A 126 7.72 -7.50 -4.64
CA ASP A 126 7.93 -8.47 -3.58
C ASP A 126 9.18 -8.18 -2.76
N SER A 127 9.24 -8.77 -1.57
CA SER A 127 10.48 -8.98 -0.82
C SER A 127 10.96 -10.42 -1.01
N PRO A 128 12.21 -10.75 -0.64
CA PRO A 128 12.70 -12.13 -0.71
C PRO A 128 11.82 -13.15 0.02
N THR A 129 11.14 -12.74 1.10
CA THR A 129 10.27 -13.61 1.90
C THR A 129 8.86 -13.73 1.32
N THR A 130 8.36 -12.71 0.62
CA THR A 130 7.00 -12.74 0.04
C THR A 130 6.97 -13.35 -1.35
N ARG A 131 8.08 -13.30 -2.11
CA ARG A 131 8.14 -13.74 -3.50
C ARG A 131 7.75 -15.22 -3.71
N PRO A 132 8.36 -16.21 -3.03
CA PRO A 132 8.04 -17.62 -3.32
C PRO A 132 6.56 -17.99 -3.15
N PRO A 133 5.89 -17.71 -2.00
CA PRO A 133 4.48 -18.06 -1.84
C PRO A 133 3.56 -17.24 -2.75
N SER A 134 3.95 -16.02 -3.13
CA SER A 134 3.14 -15.17 -4.02
C SER A 134 3.16 -15.68 -5.46
N LEU A 135 4.34 -16.04 -5.98
CA LEU A 135 4.47 -16.61 -7.32
C LEU A 135 3.82 -18.00 -7.41
N GLU A 136 3.95 -18.83 -6.38
CA GLU A 136 3.26 -20.13 -6.32
C GLU A 136 1.73 -19.93 -6.43
N ARG A 137 1.18 -18.94 -5.72
CA ARG A 137 -0.26 -18.63 -5.80
C ARG A 137 -0.67 -18.11 -7.18
N LEU A 138 0.10 -17.20 -7.78
CA LEU A 138 -0.20 -16.65 -9.11
C LEU A 138 -0.07 -17.71 -10.23
N ALA A 139 0.81 -18.70 -10.09
CA ALA A 139 0.98 -19.77 -11.07
C ALA A 139 -0.30 -20.63 -11.26
N ALA A 140 -1.22 -20.62 -10.29
CA ALA A 140 -2.50 -21.31 -10.39
C ALA A 140 -3.50 -20.60 -11.34
N HIS A 141 -3.20 -19.38 -11.80
CA HIS A 141 -4.07 -18.59 -12.67
C HIS A 141 -3.53 -18.56 -14.10
N GLU A 142 -4.07 -19.45 -14.94
CA GLU A 142 -3.71 -19.53 -16.36
C GLU A 142 -3.92 -18.19 -17.08
N GLY A 143 -3.02 -17.85 -18.01
CA GLY A 143 -3.09 -16.62 -18.80
C GLY A 143 -2.44 -15.38 -18.18
N LEU A 144 -2.06 -15.41 -16.89
CA LEU A 144 -1.38 -14.26 -16.26
C LEU A 144 0.00 -14.00 -16.89
N ALA A 145 0.79 -15.06 -17.07
CA ALA A 145 2.18 -15.01 -17.53
C ALA A 145 2.34 -14.88 -19.06
N ASP A 146 1.25 -14.89 -19.83
CA ASP A 146 1.26 -14.93 -21.30
C ASP A 146 1.85 -13.66 -21.95
N GLN A 147 2.03 -12.59 -21.19
CA GLN A 147 2.50 -11.30 -21.69
C GLN A 147 4.02 -11.25 -21.96
N GLY A 148 4.77 -12.31 -21.64
CA GLY A 148 6.23 -12.34 -21.81
C GLY A 148 6.98 -11.38 -20.88
N LEU A 149 6.30 -10.88 -19.84
CA LEU A 149 6.84 -10.03 -18.80
C LEU A 149 6.87 -10.78 -17.46
N PRO A 150 7.85 -10.53 -16.58
CA PRO A 150 7.85 -11.10 -15.23
C PRO A 150 6.59 -10.72 -14.44
N LEU A 151 6.12 -11.64 -13.59
CA LEU A 151 5.00 -11.41 -12.67
C LEU A 151 5.42 -10.67 -11.40
N ASP A 152 6.72 -10.47 -11.18
CA ASP A 152 7.25 -9.84 -9.99
C ASP A 152 8.57 -9.12 -10.26
N PHE A 153 8.95 -8.29 -9.30
CA PHE A 153 10.30 -7.82 -9.08
C PHE A 153 10.54 -7.61 -7.59
N LEU A 154 11.81 -7.65 -7.20
CA LEU A 154 12.19 -7.45 -5.80
C LEU A 154 12.34 -5.96 -5.50
N GLN A 155 11.81 -5.54 -4.35
CA GLN A 155 12.20 -4.32 -3.70
C GLN A 155 13.67 -4.39 -3.25
N GLY A 156 14.32 -3.25 -3.13
CA GLY A 156 15.67 -3.11 -2.60
C GLY A 156 15.77 -3.42 -1.11
N ILE A 157 17.00 -3.54 -0.64
CA ILE A 157 17.37 -3.69 0.77
C ILE A 157 18.50 -2.73 1.12
N GLU A 158 18.53 -2.27 2.35
CA GLU A 158 19.59 -1.40 2.87
C GLU A 158 19.99 -1.79 4.29
N PRO A 159 21.23 -1.47 4.73
CA PRO A 159 21.66 -1.76 6.08
C PRO A 159 20.84 -0.96 7.11
N LYS A 160 20.41 -1.63 8.17
CA LYS A 160 19.98 -0.96 9.40
C LYS A 160 21.18 -0.23 9.99
N LEU A 161 20.95 0.92 10.59
CA LEU A 161 22.00 1.72 11.23
C LEU A 161 21.80 1.75 12.73
N ASP A 162 22.86 1.70 13.51
CA ASP A 162 22.79 1.94 14.95
C ASP A 162 22.17 3.32 15.22
N ALA A 163 21.25 3.39 16.17
CA ALA A 163 20.47 4.61 16.39
C ALA A 163 21.27 5.77 17.02
N GLY A 164 22.44 5.49 17.60
CA GLY A 164 23.33 6.46 18.22
C GLY A 164 24.50 6.87 17.32
N SER A 165 25.16 5.91 16.65
CA SER A 165 26.32 6.20 15.79
C SER A 165 25.99 6.39 14.31
N TRP A 166 24.83 5.91 13.86
CA TRP A 166 24.44 5.78 12.44
C TRP A 166 25.38 4.90 11.60
N GLU A 167 26.25 4.13 12.25
CA GLU A 167 27.05 3.09 11.59
C GLU A 167 26.19 1.86 11.29
N PRO A 168 26.49 1.06 10.25
CA PRO A 168 25.74 -0.16 9.99
C PRO A 168 25.89 -1.14 11.16
N VAL A 169 24.77 -1.69 11.63
CA VAL A 169 24.79 -2.72 12.70
C VAL A 169 25.39 -4.03 12.18
N GLU A 170 26.12 -4.72 13.07
CA GLU A 170 26.51 -6.13 12.93
C GLU A 170 25.68 -6.99 13.88
N TRP A 171 25.16 -8.10 13.38
CA TRP A 171 24.35 -9.06 14.14
C TRP A 171 24.74 -10.50 13.75
N PRO A 172 25.89 -11.00 14.24
CA PRO A 172 26.48 -12.27 13.76
C PRO A 172 25.58 -13.50 13.93
N ASP A 173 24.71 -13.50 14.93
CA ASP A 173 23.78 -14.60 15.20
C ASP A 173 22.74 -14.75 14.08
N ASN A 174 22.38 -13.65 13.41
CA ASN A 174 21.52 -13.66 12.23
C ASN A 174 21.78 -12.42 11.34
N PRO A 175 22.73 -12.50 10.39
CA PRO A 175 23.12 -11.36 9.55
C PRO A 175 22.00 -10.81 8.66
N GLU A 176 20.93 -11.59 8.38
CA GLU A 176 19.77 -11.08 7.62
C GLU A 176 19.05 -9.95 8.37
N LEU A 177 19.11 -9.97 9.71
CA LEU A 177 18.54 -8.91 10.55
C LEU A 177 19.31 -7.60 10.47
N GLU A 178 20.47 -7.56 9.83
CA GLU A 178 21.22 -6.33 9.59
C GLU A 178 20.61 -5.50 8.45
N TRP A 179 19.63 -6.04 7.72
CA TRP A 179 19.05 -5.42 6.53
C TRP A 179 17.57 -5.08 6.72
N CYS A 180 17.11 -4.05 6.03
CA CYS A 180 15.71 -3.66 6.01
C CYS A 180 15.30 -3.13 4.63
N PRO A 181 14.01 -3.21 4.29
CA PRO A 181 13.53 -2.56 3.09
C PRO A 181 13.48 -1.04 3.27
N PRO A 182 13.80 -0.26 2.24
CA PRO A 182 13.78 1.21 2.28
C PRO A 182 12.39 1.86 2.17
N GLY A 183 11.34 1.14 2.59
CA GLY A 183 9.95 1.56 2.44
C GLY A 183 9.42 1.42 1.02
N HIS A 184 8.12 1.66 0.83
CA HIS A 184 7.46 1.46 -0.46
C HIS A 184 7.78 2.56 -1.48
N GLY A 185 8.39 3.68 -1.08
CA GLY A 185 8.95 4.67 -2.01
C GLY A 185 10.11 4.15 -2.87
N ASP A 186 10.64 2.97 -2.54
CA ASP A 186 11.65 2.28 -3.32
C ASP A 186 11.18 1.78 -4.69
N ILE A 187 9.86 1.74 -4.93
CA ILE A 187 9.29 1.23 -6.19
C ILE A 187 9.93 1.83 -7.44
N TYR A 188 10.24 3.13 -7.43
CA TYR A 188 10.86 3.82 -8.57
C TYR A 188 12.27 3.29 -8.83
N THR A 189 13.06 3.12 -7.78
CA THR A 189 14.42 2.60 -7.86
C THR A 189 14.41 1.12 -8.21
N ALA A 190 13.56 0.32 -7.57
CA ALA A 190 13.43 -1.11 -7.81
C ALA A 190 13.03 -1.42 -9.26
N LEU A 191 12.06 -0.69 -9.82
CA LEU A 191 11.65 -0.85 -11.23
C LEU A 191 12.82 -0.62 -12.20
N ALA A 192 13.62 0.41 -11.96
CA ALA A 192 14.78 0.72 -12.79
C ALA A 192 15.92 -0.30 -12.59
N ALA A 193 16.32 -0.56 -11.34
CA ALA A 193 17.43 -1.44 -10.98
C ALA A 193 17.21 -2.90 -11.40
N SER A 194 15.95 -3.37 -11.39
CA SER A 194 15.58 -4.72 -11.85
C SER A 194 15.50 -4.86 -13.37
N GLY A 195 15.57 -3.75 -14.12
CA GLY A 195 15.36 -3.73 -15.58
C GLY A 195 13.89 -3.83 -16.01
N ILE A 196 12.95 -3.93 -15.08
CA ILE A 196 11.51 -4.03 -15.38
C ILE A 196 10.98 -2.76 -16.04
N ALA A 197 11.44 -1.59 -15.62
CA ALA A 197 11.06 -0.33 -16.28
C ALA A 197 11.38 -0.38 -17.78
N ALA A 198 12.60 -0.82 -18.14
CA ALA A 198 13.01 -0.96 -19.54
C ALA A 198 12.17 -2.02 -20.28
N ALA A 199 11.93 -3.17 -19.67
CA ALA A 199 11.12 -4.24 -20.28
C ALA A 199 9.66 -3.80 -20.53
N LEU A 200 9.06 -3.06 -19.60
CA LEU A 200 7.71 -2.50 -19.76
C LEU A 200 7.66 -1.47 -20.90
N LEU A 201 8.63 -0.56 -20.96
CA LEU A 201 8.73 0.44 -22.02
C LEU A 201 8.95 -0.20 -23.40
N GLU A 202 9.80 -1.22 -23.50
CA GLU A 202 10.02 -1.99 -24.73
C GLU A 202 8.74 -2.72 -25.18
N ALA A 203 7.96 -3.21 -24.22
CA ALA A 203 6.63 -3.75 -24.47
C ALA A 203 5.59 -2.66 -24.79
N GLY A 204 5.92 -1.37 -24.85
CA GLY A 204 5.00 -0.29 -25.18
C GLY A 204 4.03 0.09 -24.05
N VAL A 205 4.31 -0.34 -22.82
CA VAL A 205 3.65 0.22 -21.62
C VAL A 205 4.17 1.64 -21.41
N ARG A 206 3.28 2.54 -21.01
CA ARG A 206 3.62 3.92 -20.65
C ARG A 206 3.26 4.25 -19.20
N TRP A 207 2.14 3.75 -18.69
CA TRP A 207 1.69 4.08 -17.34
C TRP A 207 1.74 2.87 -16.41
N CYS A 208 1.96 3.13 -15.13
CA CYS A 208 1.81 2.17 -14.06
C CYS A 208 0.69 2.60 -13.13
N PHE A 209 -0.25 1.69 -12.84
CA PHE A 209 -1.18 1.80 -11.72
C PHE A 209 -0.63 0.98 -10.55
N VAL A 210 -0.31 1.65 -9.44
CA VAL A 210 0.27 1.05 -8.25
C VAL A 210 -0.72 1.10 -7.10
N SER A 211 -0.85 0.02 -6.35
CA SER A 211 -1.65 0.01 -5.11
C SER A 211 -1.18 -1.06 -4.12
N ASN A 212 -1.60 -0.93 -2.86
CA ASN A 212 -1.37 -1.97 -1.87
C ASN A 212 -2.13 -3.26 -2.25
N ALA A 213 -1.51 -4.43 -2.10
CA ALA A 213 -2.18 -5.71 -2.34
C ALA A 213 -3.36 -5.97 -1.39
N ASP A 214 -3.33 -5.39 -0.19
CA ASP A 214 -4.38 -5.56 0.83
C ASP A 214 -5.52 -4.52 0.74
N ASN A 215 -5.55 -3.68 -0.31
CA ASN A 215 -6.65 -2.76 -0.60
C ASN A 215 -7.65 -3.41 -1.57
N LEU A 216 -8.82 -3.81 -1.05
CA LEU A 216 -9.88 -4.48 -1.82
C LEU A 216 -10.48 -3.59 -2.92
N GLY A 217 -10.46 -2.27 -2.72
CA GLY A 217 -11.05 -1.30 -3.63
C GLY A 217 -10.14 -0.86 -4.78
N ALA A 218 -8.85 -1.20 -4.72
CA ALA A 218 -7.87 -0.72 -5.68
C ALA A 218 -7.84 -1.54 -6.97
N ARG A 219 -8.47 -1.01 -8.02
CA ARG A 219 -8.51 -1.62 -9.35
C ARG A 219 -8.17 -0.60 -10.45
N PRO A 220 -7.57 -1.01 -11.58
CA PRO A 220 -7.46 -0.14 -12.74
C PRO A 220 -8.84 0.38 -13.16
N ASP A 221 -8.94 1.67 -13.44
CA ASP A 221 -10.13 2.34 -13.94
C ASP A 221 -9.83 2.99 -15.30
N PRO A 222 -10.51 2.59 -16.39
CA PRO A 222 -10.26 3.13 -17.73
C PRO A 222 -10.44 4.64 -17.84
N ARG A 223 -11.33 5.23 -17.04
CA ARG A 223 -11.55 6.69 -17.04
C ARG A 223 -10.32 7.43 -16.54
N ILE A 224 -9.69 6.93 -15.48
CA ILE A 224 -8.47 7.51 -14.95
C ILE A 224 -7.34 7.35 -15.97
N ALA A 225 -7.17 6.17 -16.55
CA ALA A 225 -6.16 5.92 -17.57
C ALA A 225 -6.33 6.83 -18.80
N ALA A 226 -7.57 7.02 -19.27
CA ALA A 226 -7.88 7.92 -20.38
C ALA A 226 -7.61 9.39 -20.02
N TRP A 227 -8.02 9.83 -18.84
CA TRP A 227 -7.79 11.20 -18.37
C TRP A 227 -6.30 11.51 -18.20
N LEU A 228 -5.52 10.59 -17.62
CA LEU A 228 -4.05 10.71 -17.53
C LEU A 228 -3.41 10.87 -18.90
N ALA A 229 -3.85 10.08 -19.88
CA ALA A 229 -3.33 10.11 -21.23
C ALA A 229 -3.71 11.39 -21.97
N GLU A 230 -4.96 11.87 -21.82
CA GLU A 230 -5.43 13.09 -22.48
C GLU A 230 -4.76 14.35 -21.91
N GLN A 231 -4.63 14.42 -20.58
CA GLN A 231 -4.07 15.57 -19.89
C GLN A 231 -2.54 15.50 -19.73
N GLU A 232 -1.92 14.39 -20.16
CA GLU A 232 -0.48 14.13 -20.03
C GLU A 232 0.02 14.30 -18.58
N ILE A 233 -0.76 13.79 -17.61
CA ILE A 233 -0.44 13.88 -16.19
C ILE A 233 0.65 12.83 -15.85
N PRO A 234 1.86 13.23 -15.43
CA PRO A 234 2.99 12.32 -15.22
C PRO A 234 2.89 11.55 -13.90
N PHE A 235 2.13 12.07 -12.93
CA PHE A 235 1.95 11.44 -11.62
C PHE A 235 0.61 11.84 -11.02
N LEU A 236 -0.14 10.88 -10.49
CA LEU A 236 -1.45 11.12 -9.92
C LEU A 236 -1.64 10.30 -8.64
N LEU A 237 -2.08 10.97 -7.58
CA LEU A 237 -2.57 10.34 -6.36
C LEU A 237 -4.09 10.23 -6.40
N GLU A 238 -4.63 9.02 -6.21
CA GLU A 238 -6.04 8.93 -5.82
C GLU A 238 -6.15 9.27 -4.33
N VAL A 239 -7.05 10.20 -4.01
CA VAL A 239 -7.34 10.62 -2.64
C VAL A 239 -8.81 10.46 -2.31
N VAL A 240 -9.09 10.17 -1.05
CA VAL A 240 -10.46 10.10 -0.51
C VAL A 240 -10.71 11.26 0.42
N ARG A 241 -11.99 11.58 0.67
CA ARG A 241 -12.35 12.49 1.75
C ARG A 241 -11.95 11.88 3.10
N GLY A 242 -11.29 12.68 3.93
CA GLY A 242 -10.85 12.31 5.26
C GLY A 242 -12.02 12.06 6.21
N THR A 243 -11.86 11.06 7.06
CA THR A 243 -12.80 10.64 8.09
C THR A 243 -12.08 10.54 9.43
N GLU A 244 -12.82 10.44 10.54
CA GLU A 244 -12.21 10.27 11.87
C GLU A 244 -11.39 8.98 12.01
N SER A 245 -11.58 8.02 11.11
CA SER A 245 -10.83 6.76 11.03
C SER A 245 -9.44 6.93 10.39
N ASP A 246 -9.21 8.01 9.65
CA ASP A 246 -7.95 8.29 8.92
C ASP A 246 -6.87 8.92 9.80
N ARG A 247 -6.69 8.39 11.01
CA ARG A 247 -5.70 8.91 11.97
C ARG A 247 -4.26 8.48 11.66
N LYS A 248 -4.10 7.45 10.82
CA LYS A 248 -2.81 6.89 10.40
C LYS A 248 -2.75 6.92 8.87
N GLY A 249 -1.60 7.34 8.33
CA GLY A 249 -1.38 7.57 6.90
C GLY A 249 -0.97 9.02 6.64
N GLY A 250 -1.28 9.52 5.45
CA GLY A 250 -0.91 10.88 5.05
C GLY A 250 -2.06 11.64 4.38
N HIS A 251 -2.07 12.95 4.60
CA HIS A 251 -2.99 13.87 3.92
C HIS A 251 -2.26 14.70 2.86
N LEU A 252 -3.02 15.16 1.87
CA LEU A 252 -2.52 16.03 0.82
C LEU A 252 -2.63 17.49 1.28
N ALA A 253 -1.58 18.26 1.00
CA ALA A 253 -1.49 19.69 1.27
C ALA A 253 -0.79 20.41 0.11
N MET A 254 -0.74 21.75 0.20
CA MET A 254 -0.01 22.61 -0.72
C MET A 254 1.16 23.27 0.02
N ARG A 255 2.33 23.30 -0.63
CA ARG A 255 3.51 24.06 -0.20
C ARG A 255 4.13 24.73 -1.42
N ASP A 256 4.32 26.05 -1.37
CA ASP A 256 4.90 26.83 -2.48
C ASP A 256 4.28 26.55 -3.85
N GLY A 257 2.96 26.36 -3.89
CA GLY A 257 2.21 26.07 -5.11
C GLY A 257 2.33 24.63 -5.64
N LYS A 258 3.03 23.74 -4.94
CA LYS A 258 3.13 22.32 -5.25
C LYS A 258 2.34 21.46 -4.26
N LEU A 259 1.84 20.32 -4.74
CA LEU A 259 1.24 19.31 -3.88
C LEU A 259 2.31 18.67 -3.00
N VAL A 260 1.97 18.40 -1.75
CA VAL A 260 2.82 17.67 -0.82
C VAL A 260 1.98 16.63 -0.08
N LEU A 261 2.49 15.40 -0.01
CA LEU A 261 1.99 14.40 0.90
C LEU A 261 2.67 14.56 2.26
N ARG A 262 1.87 14.72 3.31
CA ARG A 262 2.34 14.76 4.69
C ARG A 262 1.87 13.52 5.43
N GLU A 263 2.80 12.62 5.72
CA GLU A 263 2.56 11.42 6.52
C GLU A 263 2.53 11.73 8.02
N SER A 264 1.86 10.90 8.81
CA SER A 264 1.81 11.05 10.27
C SER A 264 3.20 11.03 10.92
N ALA A 265 4.14 10.27 10.35
CA ALA A 265 5.53 10.20 10.83
C ALA A 265 6.35 11.48 10.55
N GLN A 266 5.83 12.36 9.71
CA GLN A 266 6.47 13.63 9.33
C GLN A 266 5.91 14.81 10.14
N VAL A 267 4.98 14.56 11.07
CA VAL A 267 4.38 15.59 11.91
C VAL A 267 5.37 15.96 13.02
N PRO A 268 5.78 17.23 13.16
CA PRO A 268 6.60 17.66 14.30
C PRO A 268 5.88 17.44 15.62
N ASP A 269 6.64 17.12 16.67
CA ASP A 269 6.11 17.00 18.03
C ASP A 269 5.36 18.27 18.44
N GLY A 270 4.12 18.11 18.91
CA GLY A 270 3.28 19.20 19.36
C GLY A 270 2.50 19.94 18.28
N ASP A 271 2.58 19.53 17.00
CA ASP A 271 1.72 20.05 15.95
C ASP A 271 0.33 19.35 15.98
N PRO A 272 -0.74 20.04 16.41
CA PRO A 272 -2.07 19.44 16.53
C PRO A 272 -2.81 19.39 15.19
N SER A 273 -2.28 20.06 14.15
CA SER A 273 -3.02 20.31 12.91
C SER A 273 -3.29 19.04 12.13
N PHE A 274 -2.49 17.98 12.28
CA PHE A 274 -2.59 16.79 11.44
C PHE A 274 -3.99 16.15 11.44
N GLY A 275 -4.69 16.19 12.58
CA GLY A 275 -6.05 15.65 12.72
C GLY A 275 -7.18 16.60 12.32
N ASP A 276 -6.88 17.81 11.84
CA ASP A 276 -7.88 18.80 11.45
C ASP A 276 -8.48 18.47 10.07
N LEU A 277 -9.54 17.66 10.05
CA LEU A 277 -10.27 17.29 8.83
C LEU A 277 -10.96 18.47 8.13
N THR A 278 -11.15 19.60 8.84
CA THR A 278 -11.68 20.83 8.25
C THR A 278 -10.63 21.61 7.46
N ARG A 279 -9.36 21.28 7.66
CA ARG A 279 -8.22 21.83 6.94
C ARG A 279 -7.66 20.84 5.94
N TRP A 280 -7.47 19.59 6.35
CA TRP A 280 -6.89 18.52 5.54
C TRP A 280 -7.99 17.60 5.03
N HIS A 281 -8.57 17.96 3.90
CA HIS A 281 -9.75 17.26 3.38
C HIS A 281 -9.45 15.94 2.69
N TYR A 282 -8.23 15.76 2.19
CA TYR A 282 -7.87 14.71 1.24
C TYR A 282 -6.81 13.80 1.81
N PHE A 283 -7.13 12.51 1.89
CA PHE A 283 -6.24 11.47 2.42
C PHE A 283 -5.77 10.54 1.32
N ASN A 284 -4.48 10.21 1.38
CA ASN A 284 -3.83 9.34 0.41
C ASN A 284 -4.35 7.90 0.52
N THR A 285 -4.79 7.34 -0.60
CA THR A 285 -5.23 5.94 -0.67
C THR A 285 -4.06 4.97 -0.88
N ASN A 286 -2.89 5.50 -1.24
CA ASN A 286 -1.76 4.76 -1.80
C ASN A 286 -2.09 4.07 -3.14
N ASN A 287 -3.17 4.47 -3.82
CA ASN A 287 -3.38 4.17 -5.24
C ASN A 287 -2.74 5.30 -6.07
N ILE A 288 -1.72 4.94 -6.86
CA ILE A 288 -0.89 5.89 -7.58
C ILE A 288 -0.87 5.53 -9.05
N TRP A 289 -0.87 6.55 -9.89
CA TRP A 289 -0.62 6.41 -11.31
C TRP A 289 0.61 7.21 -11.68
N PHE A 290 1.49 6.66 -12.48
CA PHE A 290 2.62 7.44 -13.00
C PHE A 290 3.00 7.05 -14.43
N ASP A 291 3.51 8.04 -15.15
CA ASP A 291 4.12 7.85 -16.46
C ASP A 291 5.54 7.30 -16.27
N LEU A 292 5.74 6.06 -16.70
CA LEU A 292 7.00 5.34 -16.60
C LEU A 292 8.11 6.04 -17.39
N GLN A 293 7.79 6.67 -18.54
CA GLN A 293 8.77 7.44 -19.31
C GLN A 293 9.22 8.69 -18.54
N ALA A 294 8.28 9.38 -17.88
CA ALA A 294 8.61 10.55 -17.06
C ALA A 294 9.53 10.18 -15.89
N ILE A 295 9.22 9.09 -15.18
CA ILE A 295 10.07 8.59 -14.08
C ILE A 295 11.46 8.19 -14.60
N THR A 296 11.54 7.44 -15.71
CA THR A 296 12.83 7.05 -16.30
C THR A 296 13.65 8.27 -16.72
N ALA A 297 13.05 9.29 -17.33
CA ALA A 297 13.75 10.51 -17.71
C ALA A 297 14.29 11.29 -16.49
N LEU A 298 13.54 11.32 -15.38
CA LEU A 298 14.04 11.88 -14.12
C LEU A 298 15.26 11.11 -13.61
N GLN A 299 15.22 9.78 -13.69
CA GLN A 299 16.30 8.91 -13.23
C GLN A 299 17.55 8.93 -14.12
N GLU A 300 17.40 9.19 -15.41
CA GLU A 300 18.52 9.44 -16.32
C GLU A 300 19.28 10.74 -15.96
N ALA A 301 18.55 11.77 -15.53
CA ALA A 301 19.13 13.04 -15.08
C ALA A 301 19.71 12.94 -13.65
N ASP A 302 19.05 12.18 -12.79
CA ASP A 302 19.43 11.97 -11.40
C ASP A 302 19.12 10.52 -10.97
N PRO A 303 20.13 9.64 -10.83
CA PRO A 303 19.94 8.23 -10.51
C PRO A 303 19.17 7.93 -9.21
N ALA A 304 19.04 8.90 -8.31
CA ALA A 304 18.30 8.76 -7.06
C ALA A 304 16.88 9.34 -7.12
N ALA A 305 16.43 9.86 -8.28
CA ALA A 305 15.10 10.41 -8.47
C ALA A 305 14.00 9.32 -8.41
N PRO A 306 12.76 9.69 -8.05
CA PRO A 306 12.31 11.02 -7.61
C PRO A 306 12.89 11.44 -6.25
N GLU A 307 12.90 12.75 -5.96
CA GLU A 307 13.26 13.22 -4.63
C GLU A 307 12.14 12.91 -3.65
N LEU A 308 12.46 12.12 -2.62
CA LEU A 308 11.52 11.68 -1.61
C LEU A 308 12.00 12.12 -0.23
N PRO A 309 11.12 12.72 0.61
CA PRO A 309 11.44 13.03 1.99
C PRO A 309 11.71 11.75 2.80
N LEU A 310 12.75 11.81 3.62
CA LEU A 310 13.15 10.75 4.54
C LEU A 310 12.08 10.50 5.61
N ILE A 311 11.87 9.23 5.94
CA ILE A 311 11.16 8.79 7.14
C ILE A 311 12.16 7.98 7.98
N VAL A 312 12.37 8.39 9.24
CA VAL A 312 13.30 7.71 10.15
C VAL A 312 12.52 6.82 11.11
N ASN A 313 12.56 5.51 10.88
CA ASN A 313 11.88 4.55 11.75
C ASN A 313 12.85 3.98 12.79
N ARG A 314 12.53 4.17 14.08
CA ARG A 314 13.30 3.62 15.21
C ARG A 314 12.75 2.24 15.60
N LYS A 315 13.62 1.22 15.56
CA LYS A 315 13.30 -0.18 15.87
C LYS A 315 14.44 -0.81 16.67
N THR A 316 14.34 -2.10 16.93
CA THR A 316 15.44 -2.95 17.39
C THR A 316 15.94 -3.81 16.22
N VAL A 317 17.21 -4.21 16.23
CA VAL A 317 17.80 -5.03 15.16
C VAL A 317 17.05 -6.36 15.02
N ASP A 318 16.75 -7.01 16.15
CA ASP A 318 15.84 -8.13 16.23
C ASP A 318 14.45 -7.63 16.68
N PRO A 319 13.42 -7.72 15.83
CA PRO A 319 12.07 -7.25 16.18
C PRO A 319 11.38 -8.12 17.25
N THR A 320 11.90 -9.33 17.51
CA THR A 320 11.39 -10.25 18.52
C THR A 320 12.05 -10.05 19.90
N ASP A 321 13.22 -9.42 19.93
CA ASP A 321 13.95 -9.08 21.16
C ASP A 321 14.04 -7.57 21.39
N LYS A 322 13.25 -7.09 22.37
CA LYS A 322 13.23 -5.68 22.79
C LYS A 322 14.54 -5.22 23.44
N GLY A 323 15.40 -6.14 23.88
CA GLY A 323 16.71 -5.83 24.45
C GLY A 323 17.83 -5.72 23.41
N SER A 324 17.56 -6.09 22.15
CA SER A 324 18.55 -6.03 21.07
C SER A 324 18.87 -4.59 20.67
N THR A 325 20.00 -4.40 19.98
CA THR A 325 20.54 -3.08 19.59
C THR A 325 19.47 -2.21 18.93
N THR A 326 19.34 -0.97 19.42
CA THR A 326 18.40 0.00 18.84
C THR A 326 18.93 0.50 17.51
N VAL A 327 18.09 0.51 16.48
CA VAL A 327 18.46 0.85 15.12
C VAL A 327 17.53 1.89 14.51
N VAL A 328 18.01 2.60 13.50
CA VAL A 328 17.20 3.39 12.57
C VAL A 328 17.14 2.70 11.20
N GLN A 329 15.96 2.78 10.59
CA GLN A 329 15.69 2.36 9.22
C GLN A 329 15.28 3.60 8.42
N LEU A 330 15.85 3.77 7.23
CA LEU A 330 15.65 4.97 6.41
C LEU A 330 14.65 4.65 5.31
N GLU A 331 13.39 5.03 5.53
CA GLU A 331 12.32 4.71 4.62
C GLU A 331 11.89 5.92 3.80
N THR A 332 11.24 5.68 2.66
CA THR A 332 10.50 6.70 1.92
C THR A 332 9.11 6.19 1.56
N ALA A 333 8.17 7.13 1.35
CA ALA A 333 6.81 6.83 0.92
C ALA A 333 6.62 7.15 -0.56
N MET A 334 6.07 6.21 -1.34
CA MET A 334 5.89 6.40 -2.78
C MET A 334 5.03 7.62 -3.12
N GLY A 335 3.96 7.88 -2.37
CA GLY A 335 3.10 9.04 -2.61
C GLY A 335 3.80 10.39 -2.47
N ALA A 336 4.95 10.44 -1.78
CA ALA A 336 5.70 11.67 -1.62
C ALA A 336 6.39 12.13 -2.92
N ALA A 337 6.45 11.29 -3.96
CA ALA A 337 6.91 11.71 -5.28
C ALA A 337 6.06 12.83 -5.90
N VAL A 338 4.83 13.03 -5.42
CA VAL A 338 3.93 14.11 -5.89
C VAL A 338 4.57 15.50 -5.81
N SER A 339 5.48 15.74 -4.85
CA SER A 339 6.12 17.05 -4.69
C SER A 339 7.33 17.26 -5.61
N SER A 340 7.92 16.18 -6.13
CA SER A 340 9.14 16.22 -6.93
C SER A 340 8.91 16.00 -8.43
N ILE A 341 7.66 15.72 -8.84
CA ILE A 341 7.28 15.54 -10.24
C ILE A 341 6.46 16.75 -10.69
N ASP A 342 7.03 17.56 -11.58
CA ASP A 342 6.32 18.70 -12.15
C ASP A 342 5.11 18.23 -12.97
N GLY A 343 3.95 18.86 -12.78
CA GLY A 343 2.70 18.44 -13.40
C GLY A 343 1.96 17.33 -12.65
N ALA A 344 2.48 16.87 -11.50
CA ALA A 344 1.75 15.92 -10.66
C ALA A 344 0.39 16.47 -10.20
N GLY A 345 -0.59 15.59 -10.10
CA GLY A 345 -1.95 15.91 -9.70
C GLY A 345 -2.50 14.98 -8.62
N ALA A 346 -3.75 15.24 -8.25
CA ALA A 346 -4.54 14.33 -7.43
C ALA A 346 -5.98 14.25 -7.94
N LEU A 347 -6.62 13.11 -7.70
CA LEU A 347 -8.00 12.82 -8.10
C LEU A 347 -8.79 12.37 -6.88
N GLU A 348 -9.90 13.05 -6.60
CA GLU A 348 -10.85 12.62 -5.58
C GLU A 348 -11.61 11.38 -6.07
N VAL A 349 -11.50 10.29 -5.33
CA VAL A 349 -12.16 9.01 -5.63
C VAL A 349 -13.19 8.63 -4.56
N PRO A 350 -14.21 7.83 -4.92
CA PRO A 350 -15.11 7.26 -3.93
C PRO A 350 -14.34 6.43 -2.89
N ARG A 351 -14.82 6.47 -1.64
CA ARG A 351 -14.20 5.76 -0.52
C ARG A 351 -14.07 4.25 -0.75
N THR A 352 -14.96 3.69 -1.56
CA THR A 352 -14.96 2.29 -1.98
C THR A 352 -13.68 1.85 -2.71
N ARG A 353 -12.86 2.79 -3.22
CA ARG A 353 -11.52 2.51 -3.78
C ARG A 353 -10.40 2.43 -2.74
N PHE A 354 -10.72 2.69 -1.47
CA PHE A 354 -9.82 2.63 -0.33
C PHE A 354 -10.41 1.78 0.80
N ALA A 355 -10.23 0.48 0.66
CA ALA A 355 -10.67 -0.55 1.59
C ALA A 355 -9.49 -1.45 2.03
N PRO A 356 -8.52 -0.89 2.76
CA PRO A 356 -7.39 -1.66 3.26
C PRO A 356 -7.81 -2.59 4.40
N VAL A 357 -7.35 -3.83 4.38
CA VAL A 357 -7.49 -4.75 5.51
C VAL A 357 -6.23 -4.67 6.34
N LYS A 358 -6.22 -3.96 7.48
CA LYS A 358 -5.02 -3.79 8.33
C LYS A 358 -5.05 -4.70 9.55
N THR A 359 -6.22 -4.95 10.10
CA THR A 359 -6.46 -5.71 11.33
C THR A 359 -7.49 -6.82 11.11
N THR A 360 -7.72 -7.63 12.15
CA THR A 360 -8.80 -8.62 12.16
C THR A 360 -10.21 -8.00 12.18
N ASP A 361 -10.36 -6.73 12.61
CA ASP A 361 -11.64 -6.02 12.53
C ASP A 361 -11.98 -5.76 11.05
N ASP A 362 -11.01 -5.24 10.30
CA ASP A 362 -11.15 -5.01 8.86
C ASP A 362 -11.35 -6.33 8.11
N LEU A 363 -10.69 -7.42 8.55
CA LEU A 363 -10.85 -8.74 7.96
C LEU A 363 -12.27 -9.27 8.18
N LEU A 364 -12.88 -9.04 9.35
CA LEU A 364 -14.26 -9.45 9.60
C LEU A 364 -15.22 -8.73 8.64
N VAL A 365 -15.04 -7.42 8.47
CA VAL A 365 -15.79 -6.62 7.48
C VAL A 365 -15.61 -7.19 6.08
N ALA A 366 -14.36 -7.45 5.65
CA ALA A 366 -14.06 -8.01 4.34
C ALA A 366 -14.68 -9.40 4.11
N ARG A 367 -14.66 -10.27 5.14
CA ARG A 367 -15.22 -11.63 5.07
C ARG A 367 -16.75 -11.64 5.12
N SER A 368 -17.39 -10.65 5.75
CA SER A 368 -18.85 -10.51 5.86
C SER A 368 -19.55 -10.23 4.52
N ASP A 369 -20.87 -10.21 4.53
CA ASP A 369 -21.74 -9.86 3.40
C ASP A 369 -21.73 -8.36 3.03
N LEU A 370 -20.97 -7.52 3.74
CA LEU A 370 -20.71 -6.14 3.33
C LEU A 370 -19.86 -6.02 2.06
N TRP A 371 -19.16 -7.09 1.68
CA TRP A 371 -18.42 -7.17 0.44
C TRP A 371 -18.84 -8.40 -0.36
N GLU A 372 -19.31 -8.17 -1.59
CA GLU A 372 -19.58 -9.22 -2.57
C GLU A 372 -18.34 -9.43 -3.43
N LEU A 373 -17.87 -10.68 -3.54
CA LEU A 373 -16.90 -11.06 -4.56
C LEU A 373 -17.64 -11.53 -5.80
N ARG A 374 -17.52 -10.77 -6.89
CA ARG A 374 -18.12 -11.09 -8.19
C ARG A 374 -17.22 -12.02 -9.01
N GLU A 375 -17.80 -12.59 -10.07
CA GLU A 375 -17.12 -13.53 -10.97
C GLU A 375 -15.89 -12.91 -11.65
N ASP A 376 -15.96 -11.62 -11.98
CA ASP A 376 -14.85 -10.84 -12.56
C ASP A 376 -13.75 -10.49 -11.55
N GLY A 377 -13.85 -10.97 -10.30
CA GLY A 377 -12.94 -10.64 -9.21
C GLY A 377 -13.23 -9.28 -8.56
N SER A 378 -14.25 -8.53 -8.98
CA SER A 378 -14.60 -7.27 -8.32
C SER A 378 -15.07 -7.53 -6.89
N MET A 379 -14.47 -6.82 -5.92
CA MET A 379 -14.99 -6.70 -4.57
C MET A 379 -15.95 -5.52 -4.55
N VAL A 380 -17.25 -5.77 -4.46
CA VAL A 380 -18.29 -4.73 -4.50
C VAL A 380 -18.85 -4.52 -3.09
N PRO A 381 -18.82 -3.30 -2.55
CA PRO A 381 -19.35 -3.03 -1.23
C PRO A 381 -20.88 -2.92 -1.23
N HIS A 382 -21.50 -3.37 -0.15
CA HIS A 382 -22.93 -3.18 0.16
C HIS A 382 -23.13 -2.08 1.22
N PHE A 383 -22.38 -0.99 1.08
CA PHE A 383 -22.48 0.22 1.87
C PHE A 383 -22.07 1.41 0.99
N ASP A 384 -22.61 2.60 1.27
CA ASP A 384 -22.37 3.78 0.44
C ASP A 384 -21.00 4.43 0.76
N GLU A 385 -20.88 5.02 1.95
CA GLU A 385 -19.69 5.80 2.32
C GLU A 385 -18.75 5.08 3.29
N GLN A 386 -19.28 4.47 4.35
CA GLN A 386 -18.49 3.80 5.39
C GLN A 386 -19.12 2.46 5.79
N PRO A 387 -18.30 1.44 6.06
CA PRO A 387 -18.78 0.21 6.68
C PRO A 387 -19.20 0.45 8.13
N PRO A 388 -19.97 -0.46 8.74
CA PRO A 388 -20.23 -0.44 10.18
C PRO A 388 -18.95 -0.50 11.00
N VAL A 389 -19.03 0.02 12.23
CA VAL A 389 -17.91 -0.02 13.17
C VAL A 389 -17.79 -1.42 13.76
N VAL A 390 -16.69 -2.11 13.43
CA VAL A 390 -16.34 -3.39 14.06
C VAL A 390 -15.20 -3.17 15.03
N SER A 391 -15.35 -3.68 16.26
CA SER A 391 -14.30 -3.66 17.27
C SER A 391 -14.22 -5.02 17.96
N LEU A 392 -13.09 -5.70 17.80
CA LEU A 392 -12.82 -7.00 18.43
C LEU A 392 -11.75 -6.86 19.51
N ASP A 393 -11.97 -7.53 20.65
CA ASP A 393 -11.00 -7.59 21.74
C ASP A 393 -9.67 -8.21 21.26
N LYS A 394 -8.61 -7.39 21.25
CA LYS A 394 -7.31 -7.81 20.71
C LYS A 394 -6.63 -8.91 21.53
N ALA A 395 -7.03 -9.11 22.79
CA ALA A 395 -6.54 -10.23 23.60
C ALA A 395 -7.03 -11.60 23.05
N HIS A 396 -8.16 -11.61 22.35
CA HIS A 396 -8.81 -12.83 21.86
C HIS A 396 -8.87 -12.93 20.33
N PHE A 397 -8.86 -11.79 19.62
CA PHE A 397 -9.05 -11.72 18.17
C PHE A 397 -7.88 -11.06 17.45
N GLY A 398 -6.81 -10.66 18.15
CA GLY A 398 -5.69 -9.93 17.53
C GLY A 398 -4.90 -10.78 16.52
N MET A 399 -4.72 -12.06 16.82
CA MET A 399 -4.00 -13.01 15.96
C MET A 399 -4.98 -13.78 15.07
N LEU A 400 -4.61 -14.01 13.81
CA LEU A 400 -5.48 -14.66 12.82
C LEU A 400 -5.96 -16.04 13.29
N ARG A 401 -5.07 -16.85 13.86
CA ARG A 401 -5.43 -18.19 14.37
C ARG A 401 -6.55 -18.12 15.42
N ASP A 402 -6.44 -17.16 16.34
CA ASP A 402 -7.37 -16.98 17.44
C ASP A 402 -8.69 -16.36 16.94
N PHE A 403 -8.62 -15.46 15.96
CA PHE A 403 -9.77 -14.94 15.23
C PHE A 403 -10.54 -16.07 14.53
N GLU A 404 -9.86 -16.91 13.74
CA GLU A 404 -10.51 -17.99 12.97
C GLU A 404 -11.16 -19.04 13.86
N ALA A 405 -10.52 -19.39 14.99
CA ALA A 405 -11.09 -20.29 15.99
C ALA A 405 -12.42 -19.80 16.57
N ARG A 406 -12.66 -18.48 16.56
CA ARG A 406 -13.86 -17.83 17.12
C ARG A 406 -14.96 -17.57 16.08
N PHE A 407 -14.68 -17.78 14.80
CA PHE A 407 -15.64 -17.73 13.71
C PHE A 407 -15.70 -19.06 12.93
N PRO A 408 -15.92 -20.22 13.59
CA PRO A 408 -15.93 -21.52 12.92
C PRO A 408 -17.07 -21.66 11.90
N ALA A 409 -18.15 -20.89 12.05
CA ALA A 409 -19.26 -20.82 11.11
C ALA A 409 -19.09 -19.74 10.02
N GLY A 410 -17.94 -19.05 9.98
CA GLY A 410 -17.69 -17.90 9.12
C GLY A 410 -18.06 -16.56 9.77
N ALA A 411 -17.86 -15.48 9.02
CA ALA A 411 -18.22 -14.13 9.46
C ALA A 411 -19.74 -13.98 9.63
N PRO A 412 -20.22 -13.22 10.64
CA PRO A 412 -21.62 -12.87 10.74
C PRO A 412 -22.04 -12.00 9.55
N SER A 413 -23.34 -12.01 9.23
CA SER A 413 -23.95 -10.99 8.39
C SER A 413 -23.93 -9.65 9.11
N LEU A 414 -23.41 -8.63 8.43
CA LEU A 414 -23.23 -7.26 8.93
C LEU A 414 -23.94 -6.21 8.06
N ILE A 415 -24.65 -6.62 7.00
CA ILE A 415 -25.32 -5.69 6.08
C ILE A 415 -26.33 -4.75 6.76
N ASP A 416 -26.96 -5.21 7.83
CA ASP A 416 -27.93 -4.44 8.63
C ASP A 416 -27.29 -3.87 9.93
N ALA A 417 -25.97 -4.02 10.12
CA ALA A 417 -25.27 -3.56 11.31
C ALA A 417 -24.89 -2.07 11.19
N GLU A 418 -24.92 -1.37 12.31
CA GLU A 418 -24.29 -0.06 12.50
C GLU A 418 -22.97 -0.21 13.28
N ARG A 419 -22.97 -1.11 14.27
CA ARG A 419 -21.81 -1.41 15.12
C ARG A 419 -21.85 -2.86 15.62
N LEU A 420 -20.69 -3.50 15.62
CA LEU A 420 -20.43 -4.73 16.34
C LEU A 420 -19.21 -4.55 17.24
N GLU A 421 -19.41 -4.65 18.56
CA GLU A 421 -18.33 -4.65 19.54
C GLU A 421 -18.30 -5.97 20.29
N VAL A 422 -17.17 -6.67 20.25
CA VAL A 422 -16.99 -7.97 20.91
C VAL A 422 -15.92 -7.84 21.99
N ARG A 423 -16.30 -8.05 23.25
CA ARG A 423 -15.43 -7.93 24.43
C ARG A 423 -15.22 -9.30 25.06
N GLY A 424 -13.98 -9.66 25.40
CA GLY A 424 -13.67 -10.96 25.99
C GLY A 424 -13.81 -12.14 25.01
N ASP A 425 -13.90 -13.34 25.56
CA ASP A 425 -13.82 -14.59 24.79
C ASP A 425 -15.17 -15.03 24.21
N VAL A 426 -15.48 -14.61 22.98
CA VAL A 426 -16.76 -14.91 22.31
C VAL A 426 -16.53 -15.80 21.08
N THR A 427 -17.33 -16.86 20.94
CA THR A 427 -17.30 -17.75 19.76
C THR A 427 -18.63 -17.70 19.01
N PHE A 428 -18.59 -17.42 17.71
CA PHE A 428 -19.74 -17.44 16.80
C PHE A 428 -19.91 -18.86 16.22
N THR A 429 -20.66 -19.71 16.93
CA THR A 429 -20.73 -21.15 16.67
C THR A 429 -21.66 -21.54 15.52
N GLY A 430 -22.47 -20.61 15.03
CA GLY A 430 -23.40 -20.83 13.92
C GLY A 430 -23.67 -19.57 13.11
N PRO A 431 -24.48 -19.67 12.02
CA PRO A 431 -24.89 -18.51 11.23
C PRO A 431 -25.45 -17.41 12.14
N THR A 432 -24.90 -16.21 11.99
CA THR A 432 -25.21 -15.07 12.86
C THR A 432 -25.52 -13.84 12.01
N THR A 433 -26.52 -13.06 12.40
CA THR A 433 -26.86 -11.77 11.77
C THR A 433 -26.83 -10.69 12.84
N VAL A 434 -26.12 -9.60 12.58
CA VAL A 434 -26.06 -8.44 13.47
C VAL A 434 -26.92 -7.33 12.87
N ARG A 435 -27.81 -6.73 13.68
CA ARG A 435 -28.64 -5.59 13.28
C ARG A 435 -28.46 -4.43 14.23
N GLY A 436 -28.32 -3.22 13.71
CA GLY A 436 -28.11 -2.03 14.53
C GLY A 436 -26.79 -2.06 15.28
N SER A 437 -26.78 -1.57 16.52
CA SER A 437 -25.58 -1.41 17.34
C SER A 437 -25.52 -2.44 18.47
N VAL A 438 -24.69 -3.48 18.30
CA VAL A 438 -24.62 -4.63 19.22
C VAL A 438 -23.28 -4.67 19.97
N VAL A 439 -23.35 -4.96 21.26
CA VAL A 439 -22.19 -5.33 22.10
C VAL A 439 -22.37 -6.76 22.59
N VAL A 440 -21.38 -7.62 22.35
CA VAL A 440 -21.35 -8.99 22.87
C VAL A 440 -20.22 -9.12 23.87
N GLU A 441 -20.53 -9.54 25.09
CA GLU A 441 -19.56 -9.71 26.16
C GLU A 441 -19.35 -11.19 26.48
N GLY A 442 -18.09 -11.62 26.47
CA GLY A 442 -17.66 -12.98 26.77
C GLY A 442 -17.30 -13.19 28.25
N PRO A 443 -17.14 -14.46 28.68
CA PRO A 443 -17.13 -15.65 27.84
C PRO A 443 -18.54 -16.04 27.33
N ALA A 444 -18.69 -16.25 26.03
CA ALA A 444 -19.99 -16.58 25.42
C ALA A 444 -19.88 -17.36 24.11
N GLU A 445 -20.90 -18.16 23.81
CA GLU A 445 -21.13 -18.74 22.48
C GLU A 445 -22.41 -18.13 21.89
N VAL A 446 -22.34 -17.64 20.65
CA VAL A 446 -23.44 -16.92 20.01
C VAL A 446 -23.78 -17.49 18.63
N SER A 447 -25.07 -17.46 18.30
CA SER A 447 -25.62 -17.77 16.98
C SER A 447 -27.00 -17.12 16.83
N GLY A 448 -27.52 -17.01 15.60
CA GLY A 448 -28.81 -16.39 15.32
C GLY A 448 -28.74 -14.87 15.16
N THR A 449 -29.85 -14.18 15.38
CA THR A 449 -29.90 -12.72 15.23
C THR A 449 -29.53 -12.02 16.54
N LEU A 450 -28.60 -11.06 16.45
CA LEU A 450 -28.20 -10.15 17.53
C LEU A 450 -28.72 -8.76 17.17
N GLU A 451 -29.48 -8.13 18.06
CA GLU A 451 -30.10 -6.80 17.87
C GLU A 451 -29.88 -5.89 19.08
#